data_AF-A0A6P0Z212-F1
#
_entry.id   AF-A0A6P0Z212-F1
#
_cell.length_a   1.000
_cell.length_b   1.000
_cell.length_c   1.000
_cell.angle_alpha   90.00
_cell.angle_beta   90.00
_cell.angle_gamma   90.00
#
_symmetry.space_group_name_H-M   'P 1'
#
loop_
_entity.id
_entity.type
_entity.pdbx_description
1 polymer ?
#
loop_
_entity_poly.entity_id
_entity_poly.type
_entity_poly.pdbx_seq_one_letter_code
_entity_poly.pdbx_strand_id
1 'polypeptide(L)'
;MKYFFDAFGKEQVKVYLYDDFSKKPLDTIQDLYKFIGVDDTFNPDMSKKSQVAQVPRVQFLNTLLRKQNPLRKFTASVLKNIIPLQVRQNIRSSLIDMNSTGKPSLSTEERQELVKFYREDILKLQDLIHKDLSSWLSI
;
A
#
# COMPACT_ATOMS: atom_id res chain seq x y z
N MET A 1 19.81 -4.97 -6.28
CA MET A 1 20.47 -3.94 -5.44
C MET A 1 21.96 -3.81 -5.74
N LYS A 2 22.77 -4.87 -5.64
CA LYS A 2 24.23 -4.79 -5.90
C LYS A 2 24.57 -4.10 -7.23
N TYR A 3 23.89 -4.49 -8.31
CA TYR A 3 24.01 -3.84 -9.62
C TYR A 3 23.85 -2.30 -9.59
N PHE A 4 22.88 -1.79 -8.82
CA PHE A 4 22.65 -0.34 -8.72
C PHE A 4 23.77 0.34 -7.93
N PHE A 5 24.24 -0.27 -6.84
CA PHE A 5 25.39 0.28 -6.10
C PHE A 5 26.68 0.25 -6.93
N ASP A 6 26.89 -0.80 -7.72
CA ASP A 6 28.06 -0.90 -8.60
C ASP A 6 28.01 0.16 -9.73
N ALA A 7 26.83 0.46 -10.26
CA ALA A 7 26.65 1.39 -11.38
C ALA A 7 26.61 2.88 -10.96
N PHE A 8 25.99 3.19 -9.80
CA PHE A 8 25.73 4.57 -9.36
C PHE A 8 26.48 4.96 -8.08
N GLY A 9 27.14 4.01 -7.42
CA GLY A 9 27.68 4.22 -6.08
C GLY A 9 26.62 4.19 -4.98
N LYS A 10 27.04 3.89 -3.74
CA LYS A 10 26.13 3.85 -2.58
C LYS A 10 25.54 5.22 -2.25
N GLU A 11 26.32 6.29 -2.46
CA GLU A 11 25.92 7.68 -2.13
C GLU A 11 24.73 8.18 -2.97
N GLN A 12 24.55 7.64 -4.18
CA GLN A 12 23.48 8.04 -5.10
C GLN A 12 22.27 7.10 -5.07
N VAL A 13 22.24 6.12 -4.16
CA VAL A 13 21.15 5.15 -4.04
C VAL A 13 20.70 5.02 -2.59
N LYS A 14 19.51 5.54 -2.29
CA LYS A 14 18.88 5.43 -0.97
C LYS A 14 17.83 4.33 -0.95
N VAL A 15 17.85 3.48 0.09
CA VAL A 15 16.92 2.36 0.24
C VAL A 15 15.98 2.61 1.41
N TYR A 16 14.68 2.60 1.13
CA TYR A 16 13.63 2.71 2.13
C TYR A 16 12.86 1.40 2.24
N LEU A 17 12.65 0.93 3.48
CA LEU A 17 11.76 -0.20 3.74
C LEU A 17 10.34 0.33 3.91
N TYR A 18 9.37 -0.35 3.30
CA TYR A 18 7.96 0.03 3.41
C TYR A 18 7.45 -0.06 4.87
N ASP A 19 8.00 -0.99 5.66
CA ASP A 19 7.67 -1.13 7.08
C ASP A 19 8.12 0.08 7.90
N ASP A 20 9.30 0.64 7.58
CA ASP A 20 9.82 1.87 8.19
C ASP A 20 8.93 3.06 7.82
N PHE A 21 8.61 3.18 6.52
CA PHE A 21 7.71 4.22 6.01
C PHE A 21 6.33 4.15 6.67
N SER A 22 5.79 2.95 6.86
CA SER A 22 4.48 2.75 7.48
C SER A 22 4.45 3.15 8.96
N LYS A 23 5.57 3.00 9.68
CA LYS A 23 5.70 3.38 11.10
C LYS A 23 6.02 4.86 11.29
N LYS A 24 6.87 5.42 10.43
CA LYS A 24 7.40 6.79 10.51
C LYS A 24 7.37 7.46 9.12
N PRO A 25 6.16 7.76 8.60
CA PRO A 25 6.01 8.24 7.22
C PRO A 25 6.62 9.63 7.02
N LEU A 26 6.44 10.54 7.98
CA LEU A 26 6.99 11.89 7.90
C LEU A 26 8.51 11.88 7.90
N ASP A 27 9.13 11.20 8.87
CA ASP A 27 10.59 11.05 8.96
C ASP A 27 11.18 10.49 7.65
N THR A 28 10.54 9.46 7.08
CA THR A 28 10.98 8.82 5.84
C THR A 28 10.90 9.77 4.64
N ILE A 29 9.83 10.55 4.54
CA ILE A 29 9.65 11.51 3.44
C ILE A 29 10.60 12.69 3.57
N GLN A 30 10.84 13.18 4.79
CA GLN A 30 11.81 14.26 5.02
C GLN A 30 13.24 13.79 4.72
N ASP A 31 13.61 12.56 5.09
CA ASP A 31 14.89 11.97 4.68
C ASP A 31 15.00 11.81 3.16
N LEU A 32 13.89 11.48 2.47
CA LEU A 32 13.84 11.46 1.00
C LEU A 32 14.07 12.85 0.41
N TYR A 33 13.42 13.89 0.94
CA TYR A 33 13.61 15.27 0.48
C TYR A 33 15.05 15.73 0.62
N LYS A 34 15.68 15.47 1.78
CA LYS A 34 17.12 15.71 1.99
C LYS A 34 17.97 14.98 0.97
N PHE A 35 17.67 13.71 0.72
CA PHE A 35 18.42 12.87 -0.21
C PHE A 35 18.36 13.38 -1.66
N ILE A 36 17.20 13.86 -2.12
CA ILE A 36 17.03 14.40 -3.49
C ILE A 36 17.37 15.90 -3.59
N GLY A 37 17.71 16.55 -2.47
CA GLY A 37 18.12 17.96 -2.44
C GLY A 37 16.98 18.96 -2.63
N VAL A 38 15.77 18.64 -2.15
CA VAL A 38 14.63 19.58 -2.13
C VAL A 38 14.31 20.03 -0.71
N ASP A 39 13.37 20.97 -0.56
CA ASP A 39 12.91 21.46 0.74
C ASP A 39 12.37 20.32 1.62
N ASP A 40 13.05 20.08 2.74
CA ASP A 40 12.72 19.05 3.72
C ASP A 40 11.74 19.52 4.81
N THR A 41 11.33 20.80 4.77
CA THR A 41 10.35 21.38 5.70
C THR A 41 8.91 21.19 5.22
N PHE A 42 8.71 20.86 3.96
CA PHE A 42 7.39 20.58 3.40
C PHE A 42 6.75 19.35 4.06
N ASN A 43 5.52 19.50 4.54
CA ASN A 43 4.74 18.42 5.16
C ASN A 43 3.55 18.03 4.27
N PRO A 44 3.61 16.93 3.52
CA PRO A 44 2.49 16.48 2.70
C PRO A 44 1.33 15.94 3.53
N ASP A 45 0.10 16.11 3.06
CA ASP A 45 -1.06 15.39 3.61
C ASP A 45 -0.95 13.90 3.28
N MET A 46 -0.56 13.10 4.28
CA MET A 46 -0.42 11.65 4.20
C MET A 46 -1.61 10.90 4.84
N SER A 47 -2.73 11.57 5.10
CA SER A 47 -3.91 10.97 5.74
C SER A 47 -4.56 9.87 4.89
N LYS A 48 -4.35 9.87 3.57
CA LYS A 48 -4.97 8.94 2.64
C LYS A 48 -4.00 7.88 2.13
N LYS A 49 -4.32 6.61 2.36
CA LYS A 49 -3.63 5.47 1.76
C LYS A 49 -4.28 5.10 0.43
N SER A 50 -3.50 5.11 -0.64
CA SER A 50 -3.92 4.68 -1.97
C SER A 50 -3.51 3.23 -2.24
N GLN A 51 -4.15 2.57 -3.21
CA GLN A 51 -3.83 1.19 -3.64
C GLN A 51 -3.90 0.12 -2.54
N VAL A 52 -4.78 0.31 -1.54
CA VAL A 52 -5.02 -0.71 -0.52
C VAL A 52 -5.68 -1.92 -1.16
N ALA A 53 -5.09 -3.11 -0.95
CA ALA A 53 -5.65 -4.36 -1.42
C ALA A 53 -7.05 -4.58 -0.80
N GLN A 54 -8.07 -4.62 -1.65
CA GLN A 54 -9.46 -4.83 -1.25
C GLN A 54 -10.00 -6.06 -1.99
N VAL A 55 -10.22 -7.15 -1.25
CA VAL A 55 -10.84 -8.36 -1.79
C VAL A 55 -12.35 -8.28 -1.49
N PRO A 56 -13.23 -8.32 -2.50
CA PRO A 56 -14.66 -8.23 -2.24
C PRO A 56 -15.21 -9.51 -1.58
N ARG A 57 -15.97 -9.35 -0.50
CA ARG A 57 -16.75 -10.44 0.13
C ARG A 57 -17.82 -10.98 -0.81
N VAL A 58 -18.55 -10.06 -1.45
CA VAL A 58 -19.63 -10.37 -2.39
C VAL A 58 -19.32 -9.78 -3.76
N GLN A 59 -19.06 -10.66 -4.74
CA GLN A 59 -18.66 -10.27 -6.09
C GLN A 59 -19.76 -9.55 -6.87
N PHE A 60 -21.02 -9.90 -6.61
CA PHE A 60 -22.19 -9.22 -7.17
C PHE A 60 -22.26 -7.74 -6.72
N LEU A 61 -22.15 -7.48 -5.41
CA LEU A 61 -22.14 -6.11 -4.87
C LEU A 61 -20.95 -5.32 -5.40
N ASN A 62 -19.77 -5.94 -5.48
CA ASN A 62 -18.59 -5.30 -6.06
C ASN A 62 -18.81 -4.90 -7.52
N THR A 63 -19.46 -5.76 -8.31
CA THR A 63 -19.81 -5.49 -9.71
C THR A 63 -20.86 -4.38 -9.82
N LEU A 64 -21.90 -4.43 -9.00
CA LEU A 64 -22.98 -3.45 -8.96
C LEU A 64 -22.45 -2.06 -8.61
N LEU A 65 -21.58 -1.99 -7.60
CA LEU A 65 -20.97 -0.75 -7.14
C LEU A 65 -19.92 -0.29 -8.15
N ARG A 66 -18.87 -1.06 -8.46
CA ARG A 66 -17.71 -0.57 -9.21
C ARG A 66 -17.95 -0.39 -10.72
N LYS A 67 -18.63 -1.31 -11.40
CA LYS A 67 -18.83 -1.25 -12.86
C LYS A 67 -19.98 -0.32 -13.24
N GLN A 68 -20.01 0.14 -14.50
CA GLN A 68 -21.22 0.75 -15.04
C GLN A 68 -22.23 -0.35 -15.37
N ASN A 69 -23.47 -0.21 -14.91
CA ASN A 69 -24.56 -1.16 -15.15
C ASN A 69 -25.92 -0.42 -15.16
N PRO A 70 -26.99 -1.04 -15.70
CA PRO A 70 -28.29 -0.39 -15.82
C PRO A 70 -28.88 0.07 -14.48
N LEU A 71 -28.74 -0.74 -13.43
CA LEU A 71 -29.18 -0.42 -12.07
C LEU A 71 -28.45 0.81 -11.50
N ARG A 72 -27.15 0.93 -11.73
CA ARG A 72 -26.35 2.10 -11.34
C ARG A 72 -26.76 3.35 -12.10
N LYS A 73 -27.04 3.24 -13.40
CA LYS A 73 -27.54 4.36 -14.20
C LYS A 73 -28.91 4.82 -13.69
N PHE A 74 -29.80 3.88 -13.41
CA PHE A 74 -31.13 4.15 -12.86
C PHE A 74 -31.06 4.84 -11.50
N THR A 75 -30.36 4.26 -10.53
CA THR A 75 -30.20 4.84 -9.18
C THR A 75 -29.52 6.21 -9.21
N ALA A 76 -28.50 6.41 -10.06
CA ALA A 76 -27.89 7.71 -10.25
C ALA A 76 -28.87 8.75 -10.84
N SER A 77 -29.75 8.33 -11.76
CA SER A 77 -30.74 9.21 -12.39
C SER A 77 -31.88 9.60 -11.45
N VAL A 78 -32.29 8.70 -10.55
CA VAL A 78 -33.35 8.97 -9.56
C VAL A 78 -32.80 9.82 -8.40
N LEU A 79 -31.62 9.46 -7.88
CA LEU A 79 -31.08 10.10 -6.67
C LEU A 79 -30.34 11.40 -6.95
N LYS A 80 -30.03 11.77 -8.20
CA LYS A 80 -29.27 12.99 -8.51
C LYS A 80 -29.94 14.30 -8.09
N ASN A 81 -31.27 14.31 -8.04
CA ASN A 81 -32.06 15.50 -7.70
C ASN A 81 -32.35 15.59 -6.20
N ILE A 82 -32.10 14.52 -5.44
CA ILE A 82 -32.48 14.40 -4.03
C ILE A 82 -31.24 14.36 -3.14
N ILE A 83 -30.18 13.71 -3.59
CA ILE A 83 -28.96 13.49 -2.80
C ILE A 83 -27.76 14.14 -3.50
N PRO A 84 -27.03 15.06 -2.82
CA PRO A 84 -25.80 15.65 -3.33
C PRO A 84 -24.78 14.60 -3.79
N LEU A 85 -23.95 14.98 -4.76
CA LEU A 85 -22.95 14.07 -5.33
C LEU A 85 -21.98 13.53 -4.27
N GLN A 86 -21.54 14.39 -3.35
CA GLN A 86 -20.60 14.04 -2.29
C GLN A 86 -21.19 12.97 -1.36
N VAL A 87 -22.45 13.12 -0.95
CA VAL A 87 -23.13 12.14 -0.09
C VAL A 87 -23.27 10.80 -0.83
N ARG A 88 -23.64 10.81 -2.12
CA ARG A 88 -23.71 9.58 -2.93
C ARG A 88 -22.35 8.90 -3.09
N GLN A 89 -21.27 9.67 -3.24
CA GLN A 89 -19.92 9.15 -3.31
C GLN A 89 -19.48 8.54 -1.97
N ASN A 90 -19.80 9.18 -0.85
CA ASN A 90 -19.48 8.69 0.50
C ASN A 90 -20.24 7.41 0.86
N ILE A 91 -21.54 7.34 0.54
CA ILE A 91 -22.34 6.12 0.74
C ILE A 91 -21.75 4.99 -0.09
N ARG A 92 -21.43 5.27 -1.35
CA ARG A 92 -20.84 4.28 -2.26
C ARG A 92 -19.49 3.79 -1.76
N SER A 93 -18.58 4.67 -1.32
CA SER A 93 -17.29 4.27 -0.79
C SER A 93 -17.48 3.41 0.46
N SER A 94 -18.36 3.82 1.38
CA SER A 94 -18.69 3.03 2.58
C SER A 94 -19.19 1.63 2.24
N LEU A 95 -20.08 1.48 1.24
CA LEU A 95 -20.58 0.16 0.81
C LEU A 95 -19.48 -0.70 0.18
N ILE A 96 -18.55 -0.09 -0.57
CA ILE A 96 -17.40 -0.78 -1.13
C ILE A 96 -16.47 -1.25 0.00
N ASP A 97 -16.19 -0.39 0.97
CA ASP A 97 -15.29 -0.69 2.08
C ASP A 97 -15.87 -1.77 3.00
N MET A 98 -17.17 -1.72 3.31
CA MET A 98 -17.88 -2.77 4.06
C MET A 98 -17.87 -4.12 3.34
N ASN A 99 -17.89 -4.10 2.00
CA ASN A 99 -17.80 -5.29 1.16
C ASN A 99 -16.35 -5.71 0.90
N SER A 100 -15.35 -4.98 1.38
CA SER A 100 -13.94 -5.30 1.15
C SER A 100 -13.33 -5.93 2.39
N THR A 101 -12.68 -7.08 2.23
CA THR A 101 -11.75 -7.64 3.20
C THR A 101 -10.33 -7.32 2.82
N GLY A 102 -9.44 -7.30 3.80
CA GLY A 102 -8.01 -7.28 3.55
C GLY A 102 -7.55 -8.49 2.74
N LYS A 103 -6.29 -8.47 2.32
CA LYS A 103 -5.64 -9.62 1.70
C LYS A 103 -5.70 -10.80 2.69
N PRO A 104 -6.02 -12.04 2.24
CA PRO A 104 -5.88 -13.21 3.11
C PRO A 104 -4.47 -13.27 3.67
N SER A 105 -4.36 -13.55 4.96
CA SER A 105 -3.08 -13.83 5.61
C SER A 105 -2.57 -15.19 5.14
N LEU A 106 -1.25 -15.31 5.00
CA LEU A 106 -0.61 -16.61 4.81
C LEU A 106 -0.90 -17.50 6.02
N SER A 107 -1.04 -18.80 5.78
CA SER A 107 -1.02 -19.78 6.86
C SER A 107 0.36 -19.78 7.54
N THR A 108 0.43 -20.31 8.76
CA THR A 108 1.70 -20.43 9.48
C THR A 108 2.68 -21.32 8.71
N GLU A 109 2.19 -22.38 8.10
CA GLU A 109 2.96 -23.33 7.28
C GLU A 109 3.49 -22.66 6.01
N GLU A 110 2.64 -21.92 5.29
CA GLU A 110 3.05 -21.14 4.11
C GLU A 110 4.09 -20.09 4.48
N ARG A 111 3.91 -19.40 5.62
CA ARG A 111 4.88 -18.42 6.13
C ARG A 111 6.22 -19.08 6.44
N GLN A 112 6.22 -20.24 7.10
CA GLN A 112 7.43 -21.00 7.40
C GLN A 112 8.18 -21.43 6.14
N GLU A 113 7.46 -21.95 5.15
CA GLU A 113 8.05 -22.36 3.87
C GLU A 113 8.70 -21.19 3.15
N LEU A 114 8.01 -20.05 3.06
CA LEU A 114 8.52 -18.84 2.41
C LEU A 114 9.70 -18.22 3.17
N VAL A 115 9.65 -18.17 4.51
CA VAL A 115 10.77 -17.68 5.33
C VAL A 115 11.99 -18.57 5.11
N LYS A 116 11.82 -19.90 5.10
CA LYS A 116 12.91 -20.84 4.82
C LYS A 116 13.49 -20.63 3.41
N PHE A 117 12.61 -20.47 2.41
CA PHE A 117 13.00 -20.27 1.02
C PHE A 117 13.79 -18.98 0.81
N TYR A 118 13.34 -17.86 1.36
CA TYR A 118 13.99 -16.55 1.18
C TYR A 118 15.08 -16.22 2.21
N ARG A 119 15.31 -17.08 3.22
CA ARG A 119 16.20 -16.78 4.35
C ARG A 119 17.58 -16.27 3.91
N GLU A 120 18.23 -16.99 3.00
CA GLU A 120 19.56 -16.65 2.53
C GLU A 120 19.58 -15.34 1.74
N ASP A 121 18.54 -15.06 0.96
CA ASP A 121 18.42 -13.82 0.20
C ASP A 121 18.11 -12.62 1.11
N ILE A 122 17.32 -12.83 2.17
CA ILE A 122 17.05 -11.82 3.20
C ILE A 122 18.35 -11.46 3.92
N LEU A 123 19.15 -12.45 4.33
CA LEU A 123 20.43 -12.19 5.01
C LEU A 123 21.42 -11.45 4.09
N LYS A 124 21.56 -11.89 2.83
CA LYS A 124 22.38 -11.17 1.84
C LYS A 124 21.89 -9.74 1.62
N LEU A 125 20.58 -9.52 1.55
CA LEU A 125 20.00 -8.19 1.40
C LEU A 125 20.29 -7.33 2.63
N GLN A 126 20.12 -7.89 3.83
CA GLN A 126 20.38 -7.26 5.13
C GLN A 126 21.80 -6.67 5.17
N ASP A 127 22.80 -7.50 4.84
CA ASP A 127 24.20 -7.11 4.81
C ASP A 127 24.47 -6.08 3.71
N LEU A 128 23.85 -6.25 2.55
CA LEU A 128 24.03 -5.37 1.39
C LEU A 128 23.53 -3.95 1.63
N ILE A 129 22.38 -3.80 2.30
CA ILE A 129 21.75 -2.49 2.56
C ILE A 129 22.05 -1.95 3.96
N HIS A 130 22.77 -2.71 4.79
CA HIS A 130 23.11 -2.37 6.17
C HIS A 130 21.90 -1.97 7.03
N LYS A 131 20.78 -2.71 6.91
CA LYS A 131 19.56 -2.52 7.73
C LYS A 131 19.18 -3.84 8.36
N ASP A 132 18.64 -3.81 9.58
CA ASP A 132 18.11 -5.01 10.24
C ASP A 132 16.82 -5.49 9.55
N LEU A 133 16.82 -6.74 9.08
CA LEU A 133 15.68 -7.41 8.45
C LEU A 133 15.21 -8.63 9.27
N SER A 134 15.64 -8.75 10.54
CA SER A 134 15.31 -9.88 11.41
C SER A 134 13.79 -10.09 11.57
N SER A 135 13.00 -9.01 11.51
CA SER A 135 11.54 -9.06 11.54
C SER A 135 10.92 -9.80 10.35
N TRP A 136 11.63 -9.92 9.22
CA TRP A 136 11.15 -10.67 8.06
C TRP A 136 11.33 -12.18 8.25
N LEU A 137 12.26 -12.58 9.11
CA LEU A 137 12.57 -13.98 9.45
C LEU A 137 11.70 -14.53 10.59
N SER A 138 10.91 -13.69 11.26
CA SER A 138 9.97 -14.15 12.29
C SER A 138 8.78 -14.88 11.67
N ILE A 139 8.35 -15.97 12.30
CA ILE A 139 7.12 -16.71 11.97
C ILE A 139 5.98 -16.23 12.85
#